data_AF-A0A661LPU1-F1
#
_entry.id   AF-A0A661LPU1-F1
#
_cell.length_a   1.000
_cell.length_b   1.000
_cell.length_c   1.000
_cell.angle_alpha   90.00
_cell.angle_beta   90.00
_cell.angle_gamma   90.00
#
_symmetry.space_group_name_H-M   'P 1'
#
loop_
_entity.id
_entity.type
_entity.pdbx_description
1 polymer ?
#
loop_
_entity_poly.entity_id
_entity_poly.type
_entity_poly.pdbx_seq_one_letter_code
_entity_poly.pdbx_strand_id
1 'polypeptide(L)' 'EVYKQLQGKAELPERQIKNPRLGLSHTFGGPPQISAVAIFGNEKG' A
#
# COMPACT_ATOMS: atom_id res chain seq x y z
N GLU A 1 2.06 5.36 -0.43
CA GLU A 1 0.61 5.37 -0.73
C GLU A 1 -0.22 4.37 0.07
N VAL A 2 0.19 3.09 0.13
CA VAL A 2 -0.56 2.01 0.83
C VAL A 2 -1.04 2.41 2.24
N TYR A 3 -0.19 3.02 3.05
CA TYR A 3 -0.55 3.51 4.39
C TYR A 3 -1.71 4.52 4.39
N LYS A 4 -1.69 5.51 3.49
CA LYS A 4 -2.76 6.52 3.42
C LYS A 4 -4.09 5.89 3.04
N GLN A 5 -4.05 4.94 2.10
CA GLN A 5 -5.23 4.17 1.69
C GLN A 5 -5.79 3.35 2.86
N LEU A 6 -4.94 2.60 3.57
CA LEU A 6 -5.34 1.78 4.72
C LEU A 6 -5.91 2.60 5.89
N GLN A 7 -5.56 3.89 6.00
CA GLN A 7 -6.09 4.79 7.03
C GLN A 7 -7.33 5.57 6.63
N GLY A 8 -7.81 5.47 5.38
CA GLY A 8 -8.91 6.29 4.90
C GLY A 8 -8.51 7.75 4.60
N LYS A 9 -7.23 8.00 4.34
CA LYS A 9 -6.64 9.34 4.17
C LYS A 9 -5.97 9.50 2.80
N ALA A 10 -6.53 8.88 1.76
CA ALA A 10 -6.11 9.17 0.40
C ALA A 10 -6.29 10.67 0.11
N GLU A 11 -5.39 11.21 -0.71
CA GLU A 11 -5.34 12.65 -1.00
C GLU A 11 -6.61 13.16 -1.68
N LEU A 12 -7.18 12.35 -2.57
CA LEU A 12 -8.43 12.64 -3.25
C LEU A 12 -9.49 11.60 -2.82
N PRO A 13 -10.71 12.02 -2.43
CA PRO A 13 -11.78 11.11 -2.00
C PRO A 13 -12.09 10.01 -3.02
N GLU A 14 -12.06 10.33 -4.31
CA GLU A 14 -12.29 9.40 -5.41
C GLU A 14 -11.20 8.32 -5.54
N ARG A 15 -9.99 8.58 -5.03
CA ARG A 15 -8.89 7.61 -5.00
C ARG A 15 -8.94 6.71 -3.76
N GLN A 16 -9.76 7.04 -2.76
CA GLN A 16 -9.86 6.26 -1.52
C GLN A 16 -10.54 4.92 -1.80
N ILE A 17 -9.81 3.83 -1.56
CA ILE A 17 -10.38 2.48 -1.67
C ILE A 17 -11.40 2.29 -0.56
N LYS A 18 -12.52 1.62 -0.88
CA LYS A 18 -13.57 1.28 0.10
C LYS A 18 -13.12 0.13 0.98
N ASN A 19 -13.12 0.34 2.30
CA ASN A 19 -12.81 -0.65 3.33
C ASN A 19 -11.54 -1.50 3.05
N PRO A 20 -10.38 -0.90 2.75
CA PRO A 20 -9.15 -1.65 2.51
C PRO A 20 -8.64 -2.26 3.81
N ARG A 21 -8.38 -3.57 3.80
CA ARG A 21 -7.85 -4.33 4.96
C ARG A 21 -6.38 -4.68 4.80
N LEU A 22 -5.95 -4.93 3.56
CA LEU A 22 -4.59 -5.28 3.19
C LEU A 22 -4.12 -4.45 2.02
N GLY A 23 -2.82 -4.19 1.95
CA GLY A 23 -2.19 -3.54 0.81
C GLY A 23 -0.81 -4.12 0.51
N LEU A 24 -0.44 -4.12 -0.75
CA LEU A 24 0.84 -4.62 -1.24
C LEU A 24 1.61 -3.49 -1.94
N SER A 25 2.90 -3.38 -1.64
CA SER A 25 3.83 -2.55 -2.41
C SER A 25 4.87 -3.46 -3.05
N HIS A 26 5.03 -3.33 -4.37
CA HIS A 26 6.07 -4.01 -5.13
C HIS A 26 6.92 -2.94 -5.80
N THR A 27 8.22 -2.97 -5.55
CA THR A 27 9.15 -2.02 -6.14
C THR A 27 10.30 -2.77 -6.78
N PHE A 28 10.66 -2.32 -7.98
CA PHE A 28 11.84 -2.77 -8.71
C PHE A 28 12.86 -1.64 -8.74
N GLY A 29 14.13 -1.97 -8.61
CA GLY A 29 15.20 -0.97 -8.70
C GLY A 29 16.58 -1.59 -8.88
N GLY A 30 17.52 -0.76 -9.33
CA GLY A 30 18.94 -1.12 -9.46
C GLY A 30 19.28 -2.01 -10.67
N PRO A 31 20.54 -1.97 -11.12
CA PRO A 31 21.19 -3.04 -11.87
C PRO A 31 22.03 -3.94 -10.93
N PRO A 32 21.93 -5.28 -11.00
CA PRO A 32 20.86 -6.06 -11.63
C PRO A 32 19.50 -5.80 -10.96
N GLN A 33 18.37 -6.14 -11.62
CA GLN A 33 17.04 -5.88 -11.06
C GLN A 33 16.88 -6.48 -9.66
N ILE A 34 16.65 -5.62 -8.66
CA ILE A 34 16.26 -5.99 -7.31
C ILE A 34 14.75 -5.78 -7.19
N SER A 35 14.08 -6.75 -6.56
CA SER A 35 12.65 -6.71 -6.26
C SER A 35 12.44 -6.68 -4.76
N ALA A 36 11.65 -5.71 -4.28
CA ALA A 36 11.20 -5.62 -2.90
C ALA A 36 9.68 -5.67 -2.84
N VAL A 37 9.14 -6.55 -1.99
CA VAL A 37 7.69 -6.71 -1.78
C VAL A 37 7.38 -6.54 -0.30
N ALA A 38 6.37 -5.74 0.01
CA ALA A 38 5.87 -5.56 1.37
C ALA A 38 4.34 -5.68 1.39
N ILE A 39 3.81 -6.37 2.41
CA ILE A 39 2.38 -6.54 2.67
C ILE A 39 2.06 -5.86 4.00
N PHE A 40 1.01 -5.03 4.01
CA PHE A 40 0.58 -4.25 5.17
C PHE A 40 -0.87 -4.57 5.50
N GLY A 41 -1.18 -4.67 6.79
CA GLY A 41 -2.55 -4.79 7.31
C GLY A 41 -2.85 -3.70 8.34
N ASN A 42 -4.13 -3.36 8.49
CA ASN A 42 -4.61 -2.37 9.46
C ASN A 42 -5.45 -2.99 10.60
N GLU A 43 -5.52 -4.31 10.67
CA GLU A 43 -6.19 -5.03 11.74
C GLU A 43 -5.29 -5.14 12.97
N LYS A 44 -5.89 -4.93 14.15
CA LYS A 44 -5.25 -5.31 15.42
C LYS A 44 -5.43 -6.82 15.54
N GLY A 45 -4.31 -7.56 15.48
CA GLY A 45 -4.29 -9.02 15.62
C GLY A 45 -4.89 -9.51 16.93
#